data_AF-A0A2Z3HIU8-F1
#
_entry.id   AF-A0A2Z3HIU8-F1
#
_cell.length_a   1.000
_cell.length_b   1.000
_cell.length_c   1.000
_cell.angle_alpha   90.00
_cell.angle_beta   90.00
_cell.angle_gamma   90.00
#
_symmetry.space_group_name_H-M   'P 1'
#
loop_
_entity.id
_entity.type
_entity.pdbx_description
1 polymer ?
#
loop_
_entity_poly.entity_id
_entity_poly.type
_entity_poly.pdbx_seq_one_letter_code
_entity_poly.pdbx_strand_id
1 'polypeptide(L)'
;MVTLHIGGRAVSWADAEKLFVEAARTQRIEFRDPAGVLLAATDPAGAIEPDWVRGITPEETARRLTEPGFTFEEMKQRLGWQ
;
A
#
# COMPACT_ATOMS: atom_id res chain seq x y z
N MET A 1 0.05 15.17 -28.95
CA MET A 1 -1.20 14.78 -28.26
C MET A 1 -0.89 13.54 -27.44
N VAL A 2 -1.25 13.51 -26.15
CA VAL A 2 -1.00 12.35 -25.27
C VAL A 2 -2.30 11.54 -25.17
N THR A 3 -2.20 10.22 -25.08
CA THR A 3 -3.33 9.31 -24.88
C THR A 3 -3.20 8.69 -23.50
N LEU A 4 -4.25 8.81 -22.69
CA LEU A 4 -4.34 8.16 -21.39
C LEU A 4 -4.80 6.71 -21.59
N HIS A 5 -4.11 5.77 -20.96
CA HIS A 5 -4.46 4.36 -20.95
C HIS A 5 -4.69 3.91 -19.50
N ILE A 6 -5.80 3.23 -19.26
CA ILE A 6 -6.16 2.68 -17.94
C ILE A 6 -6.28 1.17 -18.09
N GLY A 7 -5.47 0.41 -17.33
CA GLY A 7 -5.42 -1.05 -17.46
C GLY A 7 -5.09 -1.51 -18.89
N GLY A 8 -4.27 -0.74 -19.61
CA GLY A 8 -3.87 -1.00 -21.00
C GLY A 8 -4.87 -0.53 -22.07
N ARG A 9 -6.04 0.01 -21.71
CA ARG A 9 -7.04 0.50 -22.66
C ARG A 9 -6.99 2.02 -22.80
N ALA A 10 -6.97 2.51 -24.04
CA ALA A 10 -7.09 3.94 -24.31
C ALA A 10 -8.45 4.46 -23.83
N VAL A 11 -8.44 5.62 -23.16
CA VAL A 11 -9.64 6.32 -22.69
C VAL A 11 -9.76 7.70 -23.33
N SER A 12 -11.00 8.16 -23.50
CA SER A 12 -11.28 9.48 -24.05
C SER A 12 -10.81 10.58 -23.09
N TRP A 13 -10.36 11.72 -23.63
CA TRP A 13 -10.00 12.87 -22.79
C TRP A 13 -11.19 13.46 -22.02
N ALA A 14 -12.40 13.30 -22.54
CA ALA A 14 -13.61 13.78 -21.85
C ALA A 14 -13.89 12.98 -20.56
N ASP A 15 -13.54 11.69 -20.55
CA ASP A 15 -13.73 10.80 -19.40
C ASP A 15 -12.46 10.67 -18.55
N ALA A 16 -11.31 11.15 -19.04
CA ALA A 16 -10.00 10.92 -18.46
C ALA A 16 -9.89 11.40 -17.01
N GLU A 17 -10.37 12.61 -16.69
CA GLU A 17 -10.27 13.16 -15.34
C GLU A 17 -11.09 12.34 -14.33
N LYS A 18 -12.33 12.00 -14.69
CA LYS A 18 -13.23 11.20 -13.85
C LYS A 18 -12.70 9.79 -13.64
N LEU A 19 -12.21 9.16 -14.70
CA LEU A 19 -11.68 7.79 -14.64
C LEU A 19 -10.32 7.73 -13.95
N PHE A 20 -9.49 8.78 -14.07
CA PHE A 20 -8.17 8.83 -13.45
C PHE A 20 -8.26 8.69 -11.92
N VAL A 21 -9.15 9.42 -11.27
CA VAL A 21 -9.28 9.40 -9.79
C VAL A 21 -9.67 8.02 -9.27
N GLU A 22 -10.62 7.36 -9.93
CA GLU A 22 -11.08 6.01 -9.55
C GLU A 22 -10.03 4.94 -9.90
N ALA A 23 -9.44 5.02 -11.10
CA ALA A 23 -8.52 4.02 -11.60
C ALA A 23 -7.15 4.08 -10.92
N ALA A 24 -6.66 5.26 -10.52
CA ALA A 24 -5.35 5.42 -9.90
C ALA A 24 -5.19 4.63 -8.60
N ARG A 25 -6.29 4.19 -7.99
CA ARG A 25 -6.30 3.39 -6.76
C ARG A 25 -6.21 1.89 -7.00
N THR A 26 -6.56 1.41 -8.19
CA THR A 26 -6.79 -0.02 -8.45
C THR A 26 -6.12 -0.54 -9.71
N GLN A 27 -5.74 0.34 -10.64
CA GLN A 27 -5.25 -0.01 -11.96
C GLN A 27 -4.05 0.85 -12.33
N ARG A 28 -3.14 0.27 -13.13
CA ARG A 28 -2.04 1.01 -13.72
C ARG A 28 -2.58 2.00 -14.75
N ILE A 29 -2.11 3.23 -14.65
CA ILE A 29 -2.39 4.31 -15.59
C ILE A 29 -1.12 4.57 -16.40
N GLU A 30 -1.27 4.72 -17.71
CA GLU A 30 -0.17 4.96 -18.64
C GLU A 30 -0.47 6.19 -19.50
N PHE A 31 0.55 7.01 -19.73
CA PHE A 31 0.50 8.14 -20.65
C PHE A 31 1.34 7.77 -21.86
N ARG A 32 0.72 7.70 -23.03
CA ARG A 32 1.39 7.31 -24.27
C ARG A 32 1.34 8.43 -25.31
N ASP A 33 2.34 8.50 -26.17
CA ASP A 33 2.33 9.40 -27.32
C ASP A 33 1.47 8.83 -28.47
N PRO A 34 1.29 9.55 -29.60
CA PRO A 34 0.50 9.05 -30.74
C PRO A 34 1.09 7.81 -31.42
N ALA A 35 2.39 7.54 -31.24
CA ALA A 35 3.06 6.34 -31.74
C ALA A 35 2.93 5.15 -30.77
N GLY A 36 2.29 5.35 -29.61
CA GLY A 36 2.09 4.35 -28.57
C GLY A 36 3.26 4.21 -27.58
N VAL A 37 4.28 5.07 -27.68
CA VAL A 37 5.45 5.07 -26.78
C VAL A 37 5.01 5.51 -25.38
N LEU A 38 5.42 4.77 -24.36
CA LEU A 38 5.14 5.09 -22.97
C LEU A 38 5.98 6.30 -22.52
N LEU A 39 5.30 7.36 -22.10
CA LEU A 39 5.91 8.58 -21.58
C LEU A 39 5.99 8.56 -20.05
N ALA A 40 4.93 8.09 -19.39
CA ALA A 40 4.84 7.99 -17.94
C ALA A 40 3.84 6.91 -17.53
N ALA A 41 3.98 6.38 -16.32
CA ALA A 41 3.00 5.48 -15.73
C ALA A 41 2.85 5.74 -14.23
N THR A 42 1.62 5.54 -13.76
CA THR A 42 1.26 5.53 -12.34
C THR A 42 0.75 4.15 -12.00
N ASP A 43 1.44 3.46 -11.11
CA ASP A 43 0.95 2.22 -10.53
C ASP A 43 -0.01 2.52 -9.37
N PRO A 44 -1.04 1.69 -9.16
CA PRO A 44 -1.87 1.83 -7.99
C PRO A 44 -0.98 1.68 -6.77
N ALA A 45 -1.00 2.67 -5.88
CA ALA A 45 -0.33 2.56 -4.60
C ALA A 45 -0.97 1.38 -3.88
N GLY A 46 -0.29 0.23 -3.86
CA GLY A 46 -0.63 -0.84 -2.95
C GLY A 46 -0.64 -0.24 -1.55
N ALA A 47 -1.58 -0.66 -0.70
CA ALA A 47 -1.49 -0.33 0.71
C ALA A 47 -0.09 -0.81 1.16
N ILE A 48 0.82 0.13 1.41
CA ILE A 48 2.07 -0.17 2.06
C ILE A 48 1.65 -0.49 3.49
N GLU A 49 1.32 -1.76 3.73
CA GLU A 49 1.13 -2.22 5.10
C GLU A 49 2.44 -1.96 5.84
N PRO A 50 2.39 -1.21 6.95
CA PRO A 50 3.57 -1.02 7.77
C PRO A 50 4.15 -2.37 8.19
N ASP A 51 5.47 -2.47 8.28
CA ASP A 51 6.13 -3.75 8.62
C ASP A 51 5.64 -4.36 9.95
N TRP A 52 5.15 -3.54 10.89
CA TRP A 52 4.59 -4.01 12.14
C TRP A 52 3.30 -4.84 11.97
N VAL A 53 2.55 -4.65 10.87
CA VAL A 53 1.34 -5.43 10.57
C VAL A 53 1.69 -6.89 10.32
N ARG A 54 2.82 -7.16 9.64
CA ARG A 54 3.35 -8.52 9.43
C ARG A 54 3.72 -9.22 10.74
N GLY A 55 4.00 -8.44 11.78
CA GLY A 55 4.27 -8.95 13.13
C GLY A 55 3.02 -9.34 13.92
N ILE A 56 1.81 -9.01 13.45
CA ILE A 56 0.56 -9.36 14.12
C ILE A 56 -0.02 -10.62 13.47
N THR A 57 0.65 -11.75 13.66
CA THR A 57 0.11 -13.04 13.21
C THR A 57 -0.79 -13.67 14.29
N PRO A 58 -1.71 -14.58 13.91
CA PRO A 58 -2.48 -15.36 14.89
C PRO A 58 -1.58 -16.11 15.89
N GLU A 59 -0.45 -16.64 15.42
CA GLU A 59 0.52 -17.36 16.25
C GLU A 59 1.20 -16.43 17.26
N GLU A 60 1.66 -15.25 16.83
CA GLU A 60 2.29 -14.27 17.72
C GLU A 60 1.27 -13.70 18.73
N THR A 61 0.02 -13.54 18.31
CA THR A 61 -1.08 -13.15 19.20
C THR A 61 -1.35 -14.22 20.24
N ALA A 62 -1.44 -15.50 19.84
CA ALA A 62 -1.63 -16.62 20.75
C ALA A 62 -0.47 -16.76 21.74
N ARG A 63 0.77 -16.58 21.28
CA ARG A 63 1.96 -16.56 22.14
C ARG A 63 1.83 -15.48 23.22
N ARG A 64 1.54 -14.23 22.85
CA ARG A 64 1.39 -13.11 23.80
C ARG A 64 0.24 -13.29 24.79
N LEU A 65 -0.83 -13.98 24.40
CA LEU A 65 -1.95 -14.29 25.30
C LEU A 65 -1.62 -15.37 26.34
N THR A 66 -0.60 -16.18 26.11
CA THR A 66 -0.17 -17.25 27.03
C THR A 66 1.00 -16.85 27.93
N GLU A 67 1.71 -15.77 27.57
CA GLU A 67 2.79 -15.23 28.38
C GLU A 67 2.26 -14.34 29.50
N PRO A 68 2.91 -14.33 30.69
CA PRO A 68 2.56 -13.38 31.73
C PRO A 68 2.75 -11.94 31.23
N GLY A 69 1.71 -11.13 31.32
CA GLY A 69 1.83 -9.68 31.16
C GLY A 69 2.59 -9.10 32.35
N PHE A 70 3.55 -8.22 32.07
CA PHE A 70 4.26 -7.46 33.11
C PHE A 70 3.91 -5.98 32.97
N THR A 71 3.72 -5.31 34.08
CA THR A 71 3.74 -3.84 34.13
C THR A 71 5.14 -3.32 33.81
N PHE A 72 5.24 -2.04 33.46
CA PHE A 72 6.53 -1.41 33.16
C PHE A 72 7.53 -1.53 34.33
N GLU A 73 7.08 -1.33 35.57
CA GLU A 73 7.94 -1.44 36.76
C GLU A 73 8.40 -2.88 37.02
N GLU A 74 7.53 -3.87 36.84
CA GLU A 74 7.89 -5.29 36.96
C GLU A 74 8.92 -5.70 35.89
N MET A 75 8.78 -5.18 34.67
CA MET A 75 9.74 -5.42 33.59
C MET A 75 11.08 -4.74 33.87
N LYS A 76 11.10 -3.51 34.39
CA LYS A 76 12.34 -2.83 34.79
C LYS A 76 13.10 -3.63 35.85
N GLN A 77 12.42 -4.11 36.87
CA GLN A 77 13.02 -4.95 37.91
C GLN A 77 13.59 -6.25 37.32
N ARG A 78 12.84 -6.91 36.42
CA ARG A 78 13.27 -8.15 35.77
C ARG A 78 14.49 -7.97 34.87
N LEU A 79 14.59 -6.85 34.16
CA LEU A 79 15.70 -6.53 33.26
C LEU A 79 16.90 -5.87 33.97
N GLY A 80 16.81 -5.63 35.28
CA GLY A 80 17.86 -4.98 36.06
C GLY A 80 18.08 -3.52 35.69
N TRP A 81 17.04 -2.85 35.17
CA TRP A 81 17.10 -1.42 34.86
C TRP A 81 16.97 -0.62 36.17
N GLN A 82 18.05 0.04 36.58
CA GLN A 82 18.05 1.01 37.69
C GLN A 82 17.41 2.33 37.26
#